data_AF-A0A3A8G9I1-F1
#
_entry.id   AF-A0A3A8G9I1-F1
#
_cell.length_a   1.000
_cell.length_b   1.000
_cell.length_c   1.000
_cell.angle_alpha   90.00
_cell.angle_beta   90.00
_cell.angle_gamma   90.00
#
_symmetry.space_group_name_H-M   'P 1'
#
loop_
_entity.id
_entity.type
_entity.pdbx_description
1 polymer ?
#
loop_
_entity_poly.entity_id
_entity_poly.type
_entity_poly.pdbx_seq_one_letter_code
_entity_poly.pdbx_strand_id
1 'polypeptide(L)'
;MAVSEQVPYIEHIGNGVTTSFALGFDCDIKDRLVVSLNAAAVYFPDWSFSNGRVVFNVAPKSGDLISIRRQSKFERETNYKSHDNSLSPSAFNKDFDVIWWALQELKLKDKELEDLILREESFLEIVSSTSFAEPNITFGLYTTIRDFKLNPAYPHIAYSDTKQPIKVGIYKNDLLICEINFNENQHDFNFLQNQIIEFKKGDLVKLQLLDFHYSVKNIAVSLIGRFHYYNLYALG
;
A
#
# COMPACT_ATOMS: atom_id res chain seq x y z
N MET A 1 -2.65 -35.67 0.35
CA MET A 1 -1.33 -35.03 0.12
C MET A 1 -1.45 -33.61 0.61
N ALA A 2 -0.38 -33.00 1.13
CA ALA A 2 -0.44 -31.63 1.59
C ALA A 2 -0.63 -30.65 0.41
N VAL A 3 -1.50 -29.66 0.60
CA VAL A 3 -1.74 -28.59 -0.37
C VAL A 3 -0.51 -27.67 -0.47
N SER A 4 -0.08 -27.34 -1.69
CA SER A 4 1.02 -26.42 -1.95
C SER A 4 0.66 -24.95 -1.65
N GLU A 5 1.67 -24.09 -1.49
CA GLU A 5 1.42 -22.65 -1.43
C GLU A 5 0.87 -22.14 -2.77
N GLN A 6 -0.24 -21.41 -2.71
CA GLN A 6 -0.97 -20.89 -3.86
C GLN A 6 -1.44 -19.47 -3.57
N VAL A 7 -1.61 -18.65 -4.62
CA VAL A 7 -2.23 -17.33 -4.51
C VAL A 7 -3.73 -17.49 -4.76
N PRO A 8 -4.60 -17.32 -3.75
CA PRO A 8 -6.04 -17.57 -3.85
C PRO A 8 -6.80 -16.43 -4.56
N TYR A 9 -6.19 -15.84 -5.60
CA TYR A 9 -6.68 -14.68 -6.31
C TYR A 9 -6.17 -14.69 -7.76
N ILE A 10 -7.05 -14.36 -8.71
CA ILE A 10 -6.71 -14.20 -10.12
C ILE A 10 -7.62 -13.16 -10.78
N GLU A 11 -7.05 -12.41 -11.72
CA GLU A 11 -7.78 -11.47 -12.57
C GLU A 11 -7.76 -11.90 -14.04
N HIS A 12 -8.87 -11.62 -14.73
CA HIS A 12 -9.02 -11.80 -16.17
C HIS A 12 -9.65 -10.55 -16.78
N ILE A 13 -9.39 -10.31 -18.07
CA ILE A 13 -10.06 -9.25 -18.82
C ILE A 13 -11.08 -9.90 -19.77
N GLY A 14 -12.34 -9.48 -19.68
CA GLY A 14 -13.40 -9.90 -20.57
C GLY A 14 -13.14 -9.45 -22.01
N ASN A 15 -13.48 -10.29 -22.98
CA ASN A 15 -13.38 -10.00 -24.41
C ASN A 15 -14.74 -9.94 -25.11
N GLY A 16 -15.85 -10.04 -24.37
CA GLY A 16 -17.21 -10.05 -24.92
C GLY A 16 -17.67 -11.41 -25.47
N VAL A 17 -16.83 -12.46 -25.44
CA VAL A 17 -17.13 -13.76 -26.05
C VAL A 17 -16.85 -14.94 -25.10
N THR A 18 -15.73 -14.91 -24.39
CA THR A 18 -15.31 -15.98 -23.49
C THR A 18 -16.15 -15.97 -22.22
N THR A 19 -16.75 -17.11 -21.91
CA THR A 19 -17.57 -17.31 -20.71
C THR A 19 -16.87 -18.12 -19.62
N SER A 20 -15.78 -18.83 -19.93
CA SER A 20 -15.13 -19.77 -19.03
C SER A 20 -13.71 -19.36 -18.66
N PHE A 21 -13.50 -19.12 -17.37
CA PHE A 21 -12.23 -18.64 -16.81
C PHE A 21 -11.65 -19.67 -15.84
N ALA A 22 -10.37 -20.01 -16.01
CA ALA A 22 -9.69 -20.98 -15.16
C ALA A 22 -9.36 -20.37 -13.79
N LEU A 23 -9.46 -21.17 -12.73
CA LEU A 23 -8.82 -20.85 -11.46
C LEU A 23 -7.31 -21.14 -11.56
N GLY A 24 -6.50 -20.28 -10.95
CA GLY A 24 -5.06 -20.52 -10.75
C GLY A 24 -4.73 -21.18 -9.41
N PHE A 25 -5.75 -21.61 -8.67
CA PHE A 25 -5.66 -22.15 -7.31
C PHE A 25 -6.75 -23.19 -7.08
N ASP A 26 -6.57 -24.03 -6.06
CA ASP A 26 -7.49 -25.11 -5.74
C ASP A 26 -8.76 -24.57 -5.06
N CYS A 27 -9.91 -25.09 -5.46
CA CYS A 27 -11.19 -24.82 -4.81
C CYS A 27 -12.12 -26.02 -5.01
N ASP A 28 -12.79 -26.44 -3.94
CA ASP A 28 -13.64 -27.63 -3.93
C ASP A 28 -15.13 -27.31 -4.18
N ILE A 29 -15.61 -26.15 -3.73
CA ILE A 29 -17.02 -25.75 -3.83
C ILE A 29 -17.17 -24.28 -4.24
N LYS A 30 -18.25 -23.99 -4.96
CA LYS A 30 -18.59 -22.63 -5.41
C LYS A 30 -18.78 -21.64 -4.26
N ASP A 31 -19.26 -22.11 -3.10
CA ASP A 31 -19.62 -21.26 -1.95
C ASP A 31 -18.39 -20.62 -1.29
N ARG A 32 -17.18 -21.06 -1.66
CA ARG A 32 -15.90 -20.49 -1.25
C ARG A 32 -15.28 -19.59 -2.31
N LEU A 33 -16.01 -19.26 -3.37
CA LEU A 33 -15.54 -18.34 -4.41
C LEU A 33 -16.33 -17.04 -4.35
N VAL A 34 -15.59 -15.95 -4.48
CA VAL A 34 -16.17 -14.63 -4.73
C VAL A 34 -15.72 -14.21 -6.12
N VAL A 35 -16.70 -14.02 -7.00
CA VAL A 35 -16.51 -13.56 -8.37
C VAL A 35 -17.02 -12.13 -8.44
N SER A 36 -16.23 -11.22 -9.01
CA SER A 36 -16.61 -9.81 -9.17
C SER A 36 -16.31 -9.33 -10.58
N LEU A 37 -17.19 -8.48 -11.12
CA LEU A 37 -17.03 -7.77 -12.38
C LEU A 37 -16.89 -6.28 -12.07
N ASN A 38 -15.79 -5.65 -12.49
CA ASN A 38 -15.51 -4.24 -12.24
C ASN A 38 -15.72 -3.85 -10.76
N ALA A 39 -15.17 -4.66 -9.85
CA ALA A 39 -15.32 -4.56 -8.38
C ALA A 39 -16.74 -4.80 -7.81
N ALA A 40 -17.75 -5.09 -8.63
CA ALA A 40 -19.08 -5.49 -8.16
C ALA A 40 -19.20 -7.01 -8.08
N ALA A 41 -19.58 -7.53 -6.91
CA ALA A 41 -19.77 -8.96 -6.71
C ALA A 41 -20.93 -9.48 -7.59
N VAL A 42 -20.67 -10.59 -8.30
CA VAL A 42 -21.65 -11.31 -9.11
C VAL A 42 -22.04 -12.58 -8.37
N TYR A 43 -23.34 -12.82 -8.25
CA TYR A 43 -23.87 -13.94 -7.48
C TYR A 43 -24.41 -15.03 -8.39
N PHE A 44 -24.53 -16.23 -7.83
CA PHE A 44 -25.32 -17.29 -8.46
C PHE A 44 -26.77 -16.80 -8.67
N PRO A 45 -27.42 -17.06 -9.84
CA PRO A 45 -27.04 -18.04 -10.86
C PRO A 45 -26.21 -17.50 -12.03
N ASP A 46 -25.76 -16.24 -12.03
CA ASP A 46 -25.12 -15.60 -13.20
C ASP A 46 -23.79 -16.25 -13.60
N TRP A 47 -23.19 -17.03 -12.69
CA TRP A 47 -22.06 -17.90 -12.95
C TRP A 47 -22.20 -19.24 -12.23
N SER A 48 -21.43 -20.21 -12.69
CA SER A 48 -21.32 -21.54 -12.10
C SER A 48 -19.85 -21.95 -11.94
N PHE A 49 -19.60 -22.89 -11.04
CA PHE A 49 -18.28 -23.49 -10.84
C PHE A 49 -18.29 -24.93 -11.32
N SER A 50 -17.41 -25.26 -12.26
CA SER A 50 -17.21 -26.65 -12.70
C SER A 50 -15.77 -26.88 -13.12
N ASN A 51 -15.22 -28.04 -12.76
CA ASN A 51 -13.87 -28.48 -13.16
C ASN A 51 -12.76 -27.44 -12.93
N GLY A 52 -12.77 -26.72 -11.81
CA GLY A 52 -11.76 -25.69 -11.51
C GLY A 52 -11.90 -24.42 -12.37
N ARG A 53 -13.10 -24.17 -12.93
CA ARG A 53 -13.38 -23.00 -13.77
C ARG A 53 -14.66 -22.30 -13.33
N VAL A 54 -14.65 -20.98 -13.44
CA VAL A 54 -15.84 -20.13 -13.34
C VAL A 54 -16.42 -19.95 -14.73
N VAL A 55 -17.70 -20.31 -14.90
CA VAL A 55 -18.42 -20.21 -16.18
C VAL A 55 -19.58 -19.23 -16.01
N PHE A 56 -19.54 -18.11 -16.72
CA PHE A 56 -20.61 -17.12 -16.76
C PHE A 56 -21.71 -17.53 -17.73
N ASN A 57 -22.96 -17.20 -17.40
CA ASN A 57 -24.11 -17.41 -18.29
C ASN A 57 -24.07 -16.44 -19.48
N VAL A 58 -23.60 -15.21 -19.25
CA VAL A 58 -23.42 -14.17 -20.26
C VAL A 58 -21.95 -13.77 -20.25
N ALA A 59 -21.32 -13.74 -21.42
CA ALA A 59 -19.92 -13.35 -21.53
C ALA A 59 -19.71 -11.92 -20.99
N PRO A 60 -18.73 -11.71 -20.08
CA PRO A 60 -18.36 -10.38 -19.64
C PRO A 60 -17.98 -9.49 -20.82
N LYS A 61 -18.34 -8.20 -20.78
CA LYS A 61 -18.12 -7.30 -21.91
C LYS A 61 -16.62 -7.11 -22.17
N SER A 62 -16.29 -6.69 -23.38
CA SER A 62 -14.91 -6.37 -23.72
C SER A 62 -14.39 -5.25 -22.80
N GLY A 63 -13.31 -5.53 -22.08
CA GLY A 63 -12.69 -4.61 -21.12
C GLY A 63 -13.19 -4.74 -19.68
N ASP A 64 -14.19 -5.58 -19.39
CA ASP A 64 -14.62 -5.82 -18.00
C ASP A 64 -13.51 -6.55 -17.23
N LEU A 65 -13.17 -6.04 -16.04
CA LEU A 65 -12.23 -6.68 -15.12
C LEU A 65 -12.95 -7.75 -14.31
N ILE A 66 -12.58 -9.00 -14.52
CA ILE A 66 -13.10 -10.16 -13.79
C ILE A 66 -12.10 -10.50 -12.69
N SER A 67 -12.50 -10.40 -11.43
CA SER A 67 -11.69 -10.84 -10.30
C SER A 67 -12.34 -12.06 -9.64
N ILE A 68 -11.53 -13.09 -9.41
CA ILE A 68 -11.96 -14.34 -8.79
C ILE A 68 -11.04 -14.60 -7.61
N ARG A 69 -11.62 -14.74 -6.42
CA ARG A 69 -10.88 -15.01 -5.19
C ARG A 69 -11.51 -16.13 -4.38
N ARG A 70 -10.68 -16.86 -3.64
CA ARG A 70 -11.15 -17.82 -2.65
C ARG A 70 -11.48 -17.10 -1.34
N GLN A 71 -12.58 -17.49 -0.72
CA GLN A 71 -13.01 -17.04 0.59
C GLN A 71 -13.60 -18.24 1.34
N SER A 72 -12.72 -18.95 2.03
CA SER A 72 -13.07 -20.06 2.89
C SER A 72 -13.73 -19.54 4.16
N LYS A 73 -14.76 -20.24 4.64
CA LYS A 73 -15.42 -19.90 5.89
C LYS A 73 -14.58 -20.38 7.07
N PHE A 74 -14.53 -19.57 8.13
CA PHE A 74 -13.90 -19.95 9.41
C PHE A 74 -14.87 -20.78 10.25
N GLU A 75 -15.35 -21.89 9.69
CA GLU A 75 -16.23 -22.82 10.37
C GLU A 75 -15.74 -24.25 10.17
N ARG A 76 -16.06 -25.11 11.12
CA ARG A 76 -15.73 -26.53 11.03
C ARG A 76 -16.86 -27.25 10.31
N GLU A 77 -16.55 -27.87 9.19
CA GLU A 77 -17.54 -28.60 8.39
C GLU A 77 -17.83 -29.99 8.94
N THR A 78 -16.83 -30.64 9.54
CA THR A 78 -16.96 -32.02 10.02
C THR A 78 -17.04 -32.11 11.53
N ASN A 79 -18.14 -32.63 12.05
CA ASN A 79 -18.26 -33.05 13.45
C ASN A 79 -17.80 -34.50 13.60
N TYR A 80 -16.59 -34.72 14.09
CA TYR A 80 -16.00 -36.05 14.20
C TYR A 80 -16.68 -36.90 15.29
N LYS A 81 -17.09 -38.11 14.92
CA LYS A 81 -17.64 -39.13 15.80
C LYS A 81 -16.96 -40.48 15.52
N SER A 82 -16.89 -41.30 16.56
CA SER A 82 -16.24 -42.61 16.50
C SER A 82 -17.04 -43.69 15.77
N HIS A 83 -18.35 -43.50 15.55
CA HIS A 83 -19.26 -44.55 15.09
C HIS A 83 -19.83 -44.33 13.67
N ASP A 84 -19.52 -43.21 13.00
CA ASP A 84 -20.09 -42.85 11.70
C ASP A 84 -19.04 -42.64 10.59
N ASN A 85 -17.81 -43.14 10.79
CA ASN A 85 -16.70 -43.03 9.83
C ASN A 85 -16.29 -41.58 9.49
N SER A 86 -16.76 -40.59 10.25
CA SER A 86 -16.32 -39.19 10.10
C SER A 86 -14.88 -38.97 10.57
N LEU A 87 -14.32 -39.86 11.40
CA LEU A 87 -12.89 -39.93 11.76
C LEU A 87 -12.05 -40.68 10.71
N SER A 88 -12.26 -40.40 9.42
CA SER A 88 -11.48 -41.01 8.34
C SER A 88 -10.27 -40.13 7.96
N PRO A 89 -9.14 -40.71 7.53
CA PRO A 89 -7.98 -39.94 7.07
C PRO A 89 -8.31 -38.96 5.93
N SER A 90 -9.28 -39.29 5.08
CA SER A 90 -9.75 -38.39 4.01
C SER A 90 -10.49 -37.18 4.56
N ALA A 91 -11.35 -37.34 5.57
CA ALA A 91 -12.03 -36.23 6.22
C ALA A 91 -11.05 -35.29 6.94
N PHE A 92 -10.06 -35.85 7.65
CA PHE A 92 -9.00 -35.06 8.29
C PHE A 92 -8.17 -34.27 7.29
N ASN A 93 -7.69 -34.93 6.22
CA ASN A 93 -6.91 -34.25 5.19
C ASN A 93 -7.70 -33.10 4.57
N LYS A 94 -8.98 -33.30 4.25
CA LYS A 94 -9.83 -32.23 3.72
C LYS A 94 -9.92 -31.06 4.69
N ASP A 95 -10.20 -31.30 5.97
CA ASP A 95 -10.30 -30.21 6.95
C ASP A 95 -8.97 -29.48 7.15
N PHE A 96 -7.83 -30.19 7.12
CA PHE A 96 -6.50 -29.55 7.13
C PHE A 96 -6.25 -28.69 5.88
N ASP A 97 -6.65 -29.17 4.70
CA ASP A 97 -6.53 -28.42 3.46
C ASP A 97 -7.35 -27.13 3.50
N VAL A 98 -8.56 -27.16 4.07
CA VAL A 98 -9.41 -25.98 4.25
C VAL A 98 -8.78 -24.97 5.22
N ILE A 99 -8.20 -25.43 6.33
CA ILE A 99 -7.48 -24.57 7.27
C ILE A 99 -6.28 -23.92 6.56
N TRP A 100 -5.53 -24.70 5.79
CA TRP A 100 -4.40 -24.20 5.03
C TRP A 100 -4.82 -23.16 3.98
N TRP A 101 -5.92 -23.40 3.27
CA TRP A 101 -6.50 -22.43 2.35
C TRP A 101 -6.91 -21.12 3.03
N ALA A 102 -7.56 -21.19 4.19
CA ALA A 102 -7.95 -20.02 4.96
C ALA A 102 -6.72 -19.23 5.45
N LEU A 103 -5.63 -19.90 5.83
CA LEU A 103 -4.37 -19.26 6.19
C LEU A 103 -3.72 -18.53 5.00
N GLN A 104 -3.73 -19.14 3.81
CA GLN A 104 -3.25 -18.48 2.58
C GLN A 104 -4.06 -17.22 2.25
N GLU A 105 -5.37 -17.27 2.44
CA GLU A 105 -6.26 -16.13 2.25
C GLU A 105 -6.01 -15.01 3.27
N LEU A 106 -5.74 -15.35 4.53
CA LEU A 106 -5.35 -14.37 5.55
C LEU A 106 -4.01 -13.69 5.20
N LYS A 107 -3.01 -14.47 4.77
CA LYS A 107 -1.72 -13.95 4.32
C LYS A 107 -1.87 -12.95 3.16
N LEU A 108 -2.79 -13.23 2.22
CA LEU A 108 -3.07 -12.31 1.12
C LEU A 108 -3.71 -11.00 1.61
N LYS A 109 -4.72 -11.08 2.48
CA LYS A 109 -5.38 -9.89 3.05
C LYS A 109 -4.44 -9.03 3.88
N ASP A 110 -3.53 -9.65 4.63
CA ASP A 110 -2.53 -8.94 5.42
C ASP A 110 -1.62 -8.11 4.50
N LYS A 111 -1.16 -8.71 3.39
CA LYS A 111 -0.40 -8.00 2.36
C LYS A 111 -1.19 -6.87 1.69
N GLU A 112 -2.46 -7.10 1.35
CA GLU A 112 -3.32 -6.05 0.78
C GLU A 112 -3.49 -4.87 1.76
N LEU A 113 -3.63 -5.17 3.05
CA LEU A 113 -3.72 -4.15 4.10
C LEU A 113 -2.39 -3.39 4.25
N GLU A 114 -1.25 -4.07 4.23
CA GLU A 114 0.08 -3.44 4.20
C GLU A 114 0.21 -2.49 3.01
N ASP A 115 -0.17 -2.94 1.81
CA ASP A 115 -0.11 -2.13 0.58
C ASP A 115 -1.06 -0.92 0.65
N LEU A 116 -2.27 -1.07 1.20
CA LEU A 116 -3.21 0.04 1.39
C LEU A 116 -2.69 1.06 2.39
N ILE A 117 -2.16 0.61 3.52
CA ILE A 117 -1.55 1.46 4.54
C ILE A 117 -0.32 2.20 3.99
N LEU A 118 0.48 1.52 3.16
CA LEU A 118 1.60 2.14 2.44
C LEU A 118 1.13 3.20 1.43
N ARG A 119 -0.02 2.99 0.80
CA ARG A 119 -0.61 3.89 -0.20
C ARG A 119 -1.35 5.08 0.43
N GLU A 120 -1.89 4.95 1.64
CA GLU A 120 -2.39 6.05 2.47
C GLU A 120 -1.23 6.86 3.08
N GLU A 121 -0.25 7.22 2.25
CA GLU A 121 0.96 7.94 2.57
C GLU A 121 0.68 9.12 3.51
N SER A 122 1.10 8.99 4.75
CA SER A 122 1.14 10.09 5.71
C SER A 122 2.17 11.13 5.24
N PHE A 123 1.70 12.31 4.83
CA PHE A 123 2.54 13.43 4.40
C PHE A 123 3.11 14.16 5.63
N LEU A 124 4.41 14.47 5.63
CA LEU A 124 4.97 15.45 6.55
C LEU A 124 4.90 16.82 5.85
N GLU A 125 3.80 17.53 6.06
CA GLU A 125 3.68 18.91 5.61
C GLU A 125 4.38 19.86 6.60
N ILE A 126 5.44 20.51 6.13
CA ILE A 126 6.17 21.53 6.89
C ILE A 126 5.86 22.89 6.27
N VAL A 127 4.92 23.61 6.89
CA VAL A 127 4.61 25.00 6.49
C VAL A 127 5.38 25.95 7.40
N SER A 128 6.26 26.75 6.81
CA SER A 128 7.09 27.69 7.55
C SER A 128 7.32 28.95 6.71
N SER A 129 6.81 30.09 7.15
CA SER A 129 6.98 31.37 6.45
C SER A 129 7.99 32.27 7.17
N THR A 130 8.67 33.11 6.39
CA THR A 130 9.45 34.23 6.91
C THR A 130 9.19 35.44 6.04
N SER A 131 9.03 36.60 6.67
CA SER A 131 8.99 37.91 6.00
C SER A 131 10.33 38.65 6.11
N PHE A 132 11.34 38.03 6.72
CA PHE A 132 12.67 38.59 6.93
C PHE A 132 13.69 37.88 6.04
N ALA A 133 14.48 38.70 5.37
CA ALA A 133 15.34 38.33 4.26
C ALA A 133 16.81 38.17 4.67
N GLU A 134 17.10 37.52 5.78
CA GLU A 134 18.49 37.37 6.23
C GLU A 134 19.13 36.08 5.70
N PRO A 135 20.42 36.12 5.29
CA PRO A 135 21.11 34.92 4.88
C PRO A 135 21.26 34.01 6.09
N ASN A 136 21.13 32.70 5.89
CA ASN A 136 21.19 31.71 6.96
C ASN A 136 20.06 31.83 8.00
N ILE A 137 18.95 32.52 7.71
CA ILE A 137 17.80 32.56 8.61
C ILE A 137 17.16 31.16 8.68
N THR A 138 17.00 30.67 9.91
CA THR A 138 16.21 29.46 10.16
C THR A 138 14.75 29.88 10.33
N PHE A 139 13.88 29.37 9.47
CA PHE A 139 12.46 29.72 9.46
C PHE A 139 11.54 28.53 9.76
N GLY A 140 12.07 27.31 9.72
CA GLY A 140 11.36 26.09 10.14
C GLY A 140 12.22 25.26 11.08
N LEU A 141 11.68 24.90 12.25
CA LEU A 141 12.32 24.02 13.21
C LEU A 141 11.30 23.00 13.72
N TYR A 142 11.54 21.72 13.48
CA TYR A 142 10.62 20.65 13.80
C TYR A 142 11.36 19.53 14.50
N THR A 143 10.78 19.02 15.57
CA THR A 143 11.25 17.80 16.23
C THR A 143 10.36 16.65 15.79
N THR A 144 10.97 15.57 15.32
CA THR A 144 10.24 14.39 14.88
C THR A 144 9.56 13.73 16.08
N ILE A 145 8.25 13.55 16.01
CA ILE A 145 7.47 12.86 17.07
C ILE A 145 7.49 11.34 16.91
N ARG A 146 7.90 10.84 15.74
CA ARG A 146 7.91 9.44 15.33
C ARG A 146 9.05 9.19 14.37
N ASP A 147 9.41 7.92 14.24
CA ASP A 147 10.36 7.47 13.23
C ASP A 147 9.73 7.56 11.84
N PHE A 148 10.43 8.15 10.88
CA PHE A 148 9.99 8.19 9.49
C PHE A 148 11.19 8.13 8.54
N LYS A 149 10.92 7.73 7.30
CA LYS A 149 11.93 7.63 6.24
C LYS A 149 11.57 8.55 5.10
N LEU A 150 12.51 9.38 4.68
CA LEU A 150 12.37 10.23 3.51
C LEU A 150 13.09 9.56 2.35
N ASN A 151 12.39 9.36 1.23
CA ASN A 151 12.96 8.74 0.04
C ASN A 151 13.10 9.80 -1.07
N PRO A 152 14.33 10.13 -1.50
CA PRO A 152 14.58 11.10 -2.58
C PRO A 152 13.84 10.80 -3.90
N ALA A 153 13.48 9.53 -4.15
CA ALA A 153 12.77 9.12 -5.37
C ALA A 153 11.27 9.48 -5.37
N TYR A 154 10.73 10.00 -4.27
CA TYR A 154 9.30 10.35 -4.18
C TYR A 154 9.03 11.79 -4.63
N PRO A 155 7.80 12.07 -5.13
CA PRO A 155 7.46 13.37 -5.70
C PRO A 155 7.22 14.43 -4.60
N HIS A 156 8.28 14.89 -3.94
CA HIS A 156 8.19 15.96 -2.95
C HIS A 156 7.70 17.27 -3.57
N ILE A 157 6.98 18.07 -2.78
CA ILE A 157 6.35 19.30 -3.25
C ILE A 157 6.86 20.46 -2.40
N ALA A 158 7.28 21.54 -3.04
CA ALA A 158 7.58 22.79 -2.35
C ALA A 158 6.90 23.96 -3.06
N TYR A 159 6.58 24.99 -2.30
CA TYR A 159 5.96 26.20 -2.81
C TYR A 159 6.69 27.42 -2.27
N SER A 160 6.88 28.41 -3.13
CA SER A 160 7.32 29.74 -2.71
C SER A 160 6.61 30.79 -3.54
N ASP A 161 6.30 31.94 -2.91
CA ASP A 161 5.69 33.09 -3.57
C ASP A 161 6.70 34.03 -4.24
N THR A 162 8.00 33.70 -4.17
CA THR A 162 9.07 34.46 -4.80
C THR A 162 9.10 34.31 -6.32
N LYS A 163 9.30 35.43 -7.01
CA LYS A 163 9.56 35.47 -8.46
C LYS A 163 11.04 35.32 -8.81
N GLN A 164 11.93 35.38 -7.81
CA GLN A 164 13.37 35.33 -8.00
C GLN A 164 13.92 34.01 -7.44
N PRO A 165 15.05 33.53 -7.97
CA PRO A 165 15.59 32.25 -7.56
C PRO A 165 16.08 32.30 -6.11
N ILE A 166 15.62 31.36 -5.29
CA ILE A 166 16.05 31.20 -3.90
C ILE A 166 16.46 29.76 -3.61
N LYS A 167 17.31 29.58 -2.61
CA LYS A 167 17.73 28.27 -2.13
C LYS A 167 17.35 28.07 -0.67
N VAL A 168 16.76 26.91 -0.38
CA VAL A 168 16.42 26.48 0.97
C VAL A 168 17.14 25.17 1.28
N GLY A 169 17.91 25.17 2.37
CA GLY A 169 18.52 23.95 2.89
C GLY A 169 17.59 23.24 3.87
N ILE A 170 17.45 21.93 3.71
CA ILE A 170 16.84 21.03 4.68
C ILE A 170 17.96 20.34 5.46
N TYR A 171 17.91 20.44 6.78
CA TYR A 171 18.90 19.88 7.68
C TYR A 171 18.26 18.84 8.60
N LYS A 172 19.00 17.77 8.87
CA LYS A 172 18.72 16.78 9.91
C LYS A 172 19.81 16.86 10.98
N ASN A 173 19.46 17.18 12.22
CA ASN A 173 20.42 17.32 13.33
C ASN A 173 21.63 18.19 12.92
N ASP A 174 21.34 19.34 12.28
CA ASP A 174 22.33 20.28 11.72
C ASP A 174 23.18 19.78 10.54
N LEU A 175 22.96 18.56 10.04
CA LEU A 175 23.54 18.07 8.80
C LEU A 175 22.65 18.41 7.61
N LEU A 176 23.17 19.11 6.60
CA LEU A 176 22.45 19.37 5.35
C LEU A 176 22.15 18.04 4.65
N ILE A 177 20.89 17.83 4.24
CA ILE A 177 20.44 16.61 3.55
C ILE A 177 19.88 16.89 2.15
N CYS A 178 19.33 18.08 1.93
CA CYS A 178 18.69 18.45 0.68
C CYS A 178 18.74 19.97 0.48
N GLU A 179 18.94 20.40 -0.75
CA GLU A 179 18.77 21.78 -1.18
C GLU A 179 17.56 21.88 -2.11
N ILE A 180 16.63 22.77 -1.79
CA ILE A 180 15.49 23.10 -2.64
C ILE A 180 15.86 24.36 -3.42
N ASN A 181 15.92 24.23 -4.75
CA ASN A 181 16.07 25.36 -5.65
C ASN A 181 14.67 25.79 -6.11
N PHE A 182 14.28 27.03 -5.82
CA PHE A 182 13.07 27.63 -6.36
C PHE A 182 13.43 28.53 -7.54
N ASN A 183 12.65 28.46 -8.62
CA ASN A 183 12.77 29.35 -9.77
C ASN A 183 11.38 29.60 -10.38
N GLU A 184 10.88 30.85 -10.37
CA GLU A 184 9.62 31.27 -11.00
C GLU A 184 8.46 30.24 -10.97
N ASN A 185 7.99 29.89 -9.76
CA ASN A 185 6.93 28.89 -9.49
C ASN A 185 7.30 27.41 -9.77
N GLN A 186 8.56 27.11 -10.07
CA GLN A 186 9.09 25.76 -10.11
C GLN A 186 9.97 25.52 -8.88
N HIS A 187 10.02 24.26 -8.46
CA HIS A 187 10.90 23.79 -7.38
C HIS A 187 11.63 22.54 -7.83
N ASP A 188 12.88 22.41 -7.39
CA ASP A 188 13.70 21.23 -7.63
C ASP A 188 14.40 20.81 -6.34
N PHE A 189 14.29 19.53 -5.99
CA PHE A 189 14.86 18.95 -4.77
C PHE A 189 16.19 18.26 -5.10
N ASN A 190 17.29 18.84 -4.62
CA ASN A 190 18.62 18.30 -4.78
C ASN A 190 19.06 17.62 -3.49
N PHE A 191 18.76 16.33 -3.38
CA PHE A 191 19.23 15.51 -2.25
C PHE A 191 20.73 15.21 -2.39
N LEU A 192 21.49 15.44 -1.31
CA LEU A 192 22.93 15.18 -1.29
C LEU A 192 23.26 13.69 -1.32
N GLN A 193 22.32 12.86 -0.89
CA GLN A 193 22.43 11.41 -0.89
C GLN A 193 21.22 10.84 -1.62
N ASN A 194 21.46 9.95 -2.60
CA ASN A 194 20.39 9.28 -3.34
C ASN A 194 19.88 8.02 -2.61
N GLN A 195 19.94 8.01 -1.28
CA GLN A 195 19.54 6.91 -0.42
C GLN A 195 18.41 7.35 0.51
N ILE A 196 17.69 6.38 1.06
CA ILE A 196 16.61 6.62 2.03
C ILE A 196 17.21 7.24 3.30
N ILE A 197 16.68 8.40 3.70
CA ILE A 197 17.09 9.13 4.88
C ILE A 197 16.16 8.75 6.04
N GLU A 198 16.70 8.07 7.04
CA GLU A 198 15.91 7.67 8.22
C GLU A 198 15.95 8.76 9.30
N PHE A 199 14.80 9.13 9.84
CA PHE A 199 14.63 10.00 10.99
C PHE A 199 14.13 9.17 12.17
N LYS A 200 14.77 9.33 13.33
CA LYS A 200 14.32 8.75 14.60
C LYS A 200 13.54 9.79 15.39
N LYS A 201 12.66 9.34 16.28
CA LYS A 201 11.95 10.19 17.24
C LYS A 201 12.95 11.05 18.02
N GLY A 202 12.74 12.36 18.01
CA GLY A 202 13.59 13.35 18.65
C GLY A 202 14.65 13.96 17.72
N ASP A 203 14.83 13.45 16.51
CA ASP A 203 15.63 14.11 15.49
C ASP A 203 15.06 15.50 15.16
N LEU A 204 15.94 16.42 14.80
CA LEU A 204 15.62 17.80 14.50
C LEU A 204 15.68 18.03 12.98
N VAL A 205 14.56 18.48 12.42
CA VAL A 205 14.45 18.94 11.04
C VAL A 205 14.48 20.46 11.04
N LYS A 206 15.43 21.04 10.32
CA LYS A 206 15.61 22.48 10.23
C LYS A 206 15.54 22.93 8.77
N LEU A 207 14.76 23.97 8.50
CA LEU A 207 14.69 24.66 7.22
C LEU A 207 15.36 26.02 7.33
N GLN A 208 16.32 26.25 6.45
CA GLN A 208 17.17 27.44 6.48
C GLN A 208 17.30 28.04 5.08
N LEU A 209 17.15 29.36 4.98
CA LEU A 209 17.39 30.08 3.75
C LEU A 209 18.91 30.21 3.54
N LEU A 210 19.42 29.75 2.40
CA LEU A 210 20.86 29.78 2.12
C LEU A 210 21.32 31.13 1.54
N ASP A 211 20.43 31.79 0.80
CA ASP A 211 20.71 33.04 0.11
C ASP A 211 19.91 34.21 0.70
N PHE A 212 20.51 35.40 0.77
CA PHE A 212 19.83 36.63 1.16
C PHE A 212 18.75 36.98 0.13
N HIS A 213 17.51 37.29 0.55
CA HIS A 213 16.47 37.66 -0.43
C HIS A 213 15.35 38.59 0.06
N TYR A 214 15.37 39.86 -0.37
CA TYR A 214 14.50 40.97 0.08
C TYR A 214 12.97 40.77 -0.11
N SER A 215 12.53 39.74 -0.84
CA SER A 215 11.14 39.62 -1.32
C SER A 215 10.42 38.31 -0.97
N VAL A 216 11.00 37.44 -0.14
CA VAL A 216 10.31 36.20 0.26
C VAL A 216 9.28 36.55 1.34
N LYS A 217 8.01 36.23 1.12
CA LYS A 217 6.96 36.40 2.14
C LYS A 217 6.46 35.06 2.65
N ASN A 218 6.34 34.06 1.77
CA ASN A 218 5.86 32.74 2.13
C ASN A 218 6.69 31.64 1.43
N ILE A 219 7.13 30.68 2.23
CA ILE A 219 7.66 29.40 1.77
C ILE A 219 6.80 28.32 2.43
N ALA A 220 6.48 27.27 1.69
CA ALA A 220 5.88 26.06 2.22
C ALA A 220 6.62 24.85 1.65
N VAL A 221 6.96 23.89 2.49
CA VAL A 221 7.73 22.71 2.07
C VAL A 221 6.97 21.46 2.53
N SER A 222 6.43 20.71 1.58
CA SER A 222 5.74 19.46 1.86
C SER A 222 6.67 18.29 1.55
N LEU A 223 7.22 17.70 2.61
CA LEU A 223 8.09 16.53 2.49
C LEU A 223 7.26 15.26 2.52
N ILE A 224 7.16 14.61 1.36
CA ILE A 224 6.55 13.29 1.28
C ILE A 224 7.52 12.26 1.88
N GLY A 225 7.18 11.72 3.05
CA GLY A 225 7.96 10.69 3.73
C GLY A 225 7.08 9.50 4.09
N ARG A 226 7.67 8.32 4.23
CA ARG A 226 6.98 7.14 4.75
C ARG A 226 7.20 7.04 6.25
N PHE A 227 6.13 7.04 7.03
CA PHE A 227 6.19 6.70 8.44
C PHE A 227 6.26 5.17 8.57
N HIS A 228 7.10 4.65 9.46
CA HIS A 228 6.95 3.25 9.85
C HIS A 228 5.63 3.14 10.62
N TYR A 229 4.69 2.35 10.13
CA TYR A 229 3.57 1.94 10.96
C TYR A 229 4.06 0.99 12.04
N TYR A 230 3.32 0.98 13.15
CA TYR A 230 3.51 0.07 14.28
C TYR A 230 3.82 -1.33 13.78
N ASN A 231 4.96 -1.88 14.21
CA ASN A 231 5.11 -3.31 14.23
C ASN A 231 4.02 -3.84 15.18
N LEU A 232 2.87 -4.24 14.64
CA LEU A 232 1.80 -4.90 15.40
C LEU A 232 2.27 -6.24 16.00
N TYR A 233 3.47 -6.70 15.62
CA TYR A 233 4.17 -7.87 16.16
C TYR A 233 5.37 -7.50 17.06
N ALA A 234 5.56 -6.24 17.48
CA ALA A 234 6.59 -5.87 18.49
C ALA A 234 6.14 -6.13 19.95
N LEU A 235 5.18 -7.02 20.15
CA LEU A 235 4.85 -7.61 21.45
C LEU A 235 4.95 -9.13 21.32
N GLY A 236 6.12 -9.68 21.66
CA GLY A 236 6.39 -11.11 21.68
C GLY A 236 7.85 -11.42 21.41
#